data_AF-F4FY10-F1
#
_entry.id   AF-F4FY10-F1
#
_cell.length_a   1.000
_cell.length_b   1.000
_cell.length_c   1.000
_cell.angle_alpha   90.00
_cell.angle_beta   90.00
_cell.angle_gamma   90.00
#
_symmetry.space_group_name_H-M   'P 1'
#
loop_
_entity.id
_entity.type
_entity.pdbx_description
1 polymer ?
#
loop_
_entity_poly.entity_id
_entity_poly.type
_entity_poly.pdbx_seq_one_letter_code
_entity_poly.pdbx_strand_id
1 'polypeptide(L)'
;MRLTLVGMALIFIGFLILLASTFAGPLSGSSFSGVVLIGPIPIIFGKGYSGDIIQLMIIGIIFTIIALIFFLSSIWIFRRSNPKMD
;
A
#
# COMPACT_ATOMS: atom_id res chain seq x y z
N MET A 1 24.64 -17.84 4.16
CA MET A 1 23.60 -18.27 5.14
C MET A 1 23.49 -17.35 6.36
N ARG A 2 24.58 -16.82 6.93
CA ARG A 2 24.48 -15.90 8.09
C ARG A 2 23.75 -14.59 7.77
N LEU A 3 24.01 -13.99 6.60
CA LEU A 3 23.37 -12.74 6.20
C LEU A 3 21.86 -12.90 5.88
N THR A 4 21.47 -14.02 5.27
CA THR A 4 20.06 -14.34 5.00
C THR A 4 19.27 -14.55 6.30
N LEU A 5 19.90 -15.15 7.31
CA LEU A 5 19.28 -15.37 8.63
C LEU A 5 19.10 -14.05 9.39
N VAL A 6 20.09 -13.14 9.31
CA VAL A 6 19.96 -11.78 9.86
C VAL A 6 18.84 -11.01 9.15
N GLY A 7 18.75 -11.09 7.82
CA GLY A 7 17.67 -10.47 7.05
C GLY A 7 16.28 -10.99 7.44
N MET A 8 16.11 -12.31 7.62
CA MET A 8 14.85 -12.89 8.08
C MET A 8 14.49 -12.43 9.50
N ALA A 9 15.46 -12.38 10.41
CA ALA A 9 15.23 -11.89 11.77
C ALA A 9 14.79 -10.42 11.78
N LEU A 10 15.39 -9.58 10.94
CA LEU A 10 15.08 -8.16 10.83
C LEU A 10 13.64 -7.93 10.31
N ILE A 11 13.20 -8.72 9.34
CA ILE A 11 11.81 -8.70 8.84
C ILE A 11 10.83 -9.10 9.94
N PHE A 12 11.14 -10.16 10.69
CA PHE A 12 10.29 -10.64 11.79
C PHE A 12 10.17 -9.62 12.92
N ILE A 13 11.26 -8.95 13.28
CA ILE A 13 11.26 -7.87 14.27
C ILE A 13 10.41 -6.71 13.78
N GLY A 14 10.56 -6.29 12.52
CA GLY A 14 9.73 -5.24 11.92
C GLY A 14 8.24 -5.58 11.96
N PHE A 15 7.88 -6.82 11.62
CA PHE A 15 6.51 -7.30 11.69
C PHE A 15 5.95 -7.31 13.12
N LEU A 16 6.73 -7.76 14.11
CA LEU A 16 6.32 -7.77 15.52
C LEU A 16 6.09 -6.35 16.07
N ILE A 17 6.90 -5.37 15.66
CA ILE A 17 6.70 -3.95 16.03
C ILE A 17 5.39 -3.42 15.44
N LEU A 18 5.14 -3.69 14.16
CA LEU A 18 3.88 -3.30 13.50
C LEU A 18 2.67 -3.95 14.18
N LEU A 19 2.76 -5.25 14.49
CA LEU A 19 1.71 -5.99 15.18
C LEU A 19 1.43 -5.42 16.58
N ALA A 20 2.48 -5.15 17.36
CA ALA A 20 2.35 -4.53 18.69
C ALA A 20 1.71 -3.15 18.61
N SER A 21 2.03 -2.36 17.58
CA SER A 21 1.43 -1.04 17.35
C SER A 21 -0.07 -1.11 17.07
N THR A 22 -0.56 -2.18 16.44
CA THR A 22 -1.99 -2.41 16.21
C THR A 22 -2.74 -2.69 17.51
N PHE A 23 -2.12 -3.42 18.47
CA PHE A 23 -2.76 -3.77 19.74
C PHE A 23 -2.65 -2.69 20.82
N ALA A 24 -1.76 -1.71 20.67
CA ALA A 24 -1.56 -0.65 21.65
C ALA A 24 -2.76 0.30 21.83
N GLY A 25 -3.76 0.22 20.95
CA GLY A 25 -5.02 0.97 21.04
C GLY A 25 -4.85 2.50 20.90
N PRO A 26 -5.88 3.20 20.42
CA PRO A 26 -5.85 4.66 20.34
C PRO A 26 -5.85 5.25 21.75
N LEU A 27 -4.75 5.89 22.17
CA LEU A 27 -4.76 6.80 23.33
C LEU A 27 -5.85 7.85 23.08
N SER A 28 -6.72 8.08 24.06
CA SER A 28 -7.88 8.99 23.96
C SER A 28 -7.55 10.30 23.22
N GLY A 29 -8.17 10.52 22.05
CA GLY A 29 -7.84 11.62 21.11
C GLY A 29 -7.06 11.21 19.86
N SER A 30 -6.69 9.93 19.74
CA SER A 30 -5.95 9.39 18.60
C SER A 30 -6.78 9.45 17.31
N SER A 31 -6.21 10.17 16.34
CA SER A 31 -6.64 10.10 14.95
C SER A 31 -6.05 8.84 14.34
N PHE A 32 -6.89 8.03 13.67
CA PHE A 32 -6.42 6.88 12.90
C PHE A 32 -6.66 7.15 11.42
N SER A 33 -5.70 6.82 10.57
CA SER A 33 -5.85 6.82 9.12
C SER A 33 -5.15 5.59 8.52
N GLY A 34 -5.70 5.10 7.42
CA GLY A 34 -5.23 3.94 6.71
C GLY A 34 -5.57 4.03 5.23
N VAL A 35 -4.79 3.32 4.41
CA VAL A 35 -5.03 3.18 2.97
C VAL A 35 -5.08 1.70 2.64
N VAL A 36 -6.17 1.26 2.02
CA VAL A 36 -6.35 -0.10 1.49
C VAL A 36 -6.39 0.00 -0.03
N LEU A 37 -5.55 -0.77 -0.71
CA LEU A 37 -5.52 -0.84 -2.17
C LEU A 37 -6.39 -2.02 -2.63
N ILE A 38 -7.50 -1.74 -3.33
CA ILE A 38 -8.32 -2.76 -4.01
C ILE A 38 -8.11 -2.61 -5.52
N GLY A 39 -7.24 -3.45 -6.08
CA GLY A 39 -6.77 -3.25 -7.45
C GLY A 39 -6.08 -1.89 -7.59
N PRO A 40 -6.31 -1.12 -8.68
CA PRO A 40 -5.71 0.20 -8.85
C PRO A 40 -6.38 1.30 -8.02
N ILE A 41 -7.45 0.99 -7.28
CA ILE A 41 -8.26 1.97 -6.56
C ILE A 41 -7.82 2.00 -5.08
N PRO A 42 -7.23 3.10 -4.59
CA PRO A 42 -6.95 3.29 -3.18
C PRO A 42 -8.19 3.75 -2.43
N ILE A 43 -8.44 3.12 -1.29
CA ILE A 43 -9.49 3.47 -0.35
C ILE A 43 -8.80 4.03 0.89
N ILE A 44 -9.01 5.31 1.15
CA ILE A 44 -8.49 6.00 2.33
C ILE A 44 -9.59 6.01 3.39
N PHE A 45 -9.29 5.53 4.59
CA PHE A 45 -10.24 5.49 5.72
C PHE A 45 -9.55 5.98 6.98
N GLY A 46 -10.32 6.60 7.88
CA GLY A 46 -9.77 7.19 9.10
C GLY A 46 -10.75 8.12 9.79
N LYS A 47 -10.52 8.41 11.07
CA LYS A 47 -11.28 9.40 11.85
C LYS A 47 -10.33 10.25 12.67
N GLY A 48 -10.59 11.55 12.69
CA GLY A 48 -9.76 12.56 13.34
C GLY A 48 -8.74 13.14 12.37
N TYR A 49 -8.48 14.44 12.51
CA TYR A 49 -7.70 15.31 11.63
C TYR A 49 -8.44 15.89 10.41
N SER A 50 -8.87 17.14 10.53
CA SER A 50 -9.48 17.94 9.45
C SER A 50 -8.46 18.62 8.53
N GLY A 51 -7.16 18.54 8.82
CA GLY A 51 -6.09 19.20 8.06
C GLY A 51 -5.31 18.32 7.08
N ASP A 52 -5.09 17.04 7.41
CA ASP A 52 -4.18 16.14 6.67
C ASP A 52 -4.88 15.23 5.67
N ILE A 53 -6.23 15.25 5.64
CA ILE A 53 -7.04 14.49 4.68
C ILE A 53 -6.65 14.86 3.25
N ILE A 54 -6.31 16.12 3.01
CA ILE A 54 -5.89 16.61 1.69
C ILE A 54 -4.55 15.98 1.28
N GLN A 55 -3.59 15.88 2.18
CA GLN A 55 -2.29 15.26 1.89
C GLN A 55 -2.41 13.75 1.65
N LEU A 56 -3.18 13.06 2.49
CA LEU A 56 -3.46 11.64 2.32
C LEU A 56 -4.22 11.35 1.02
N MET A 57 -5.15 12.23 0.64
CA MET A 57 -5.85 12.16 -0.64
C MET A 57 -4.91 12.36 -1.82
N ILE A 58 -3.99 13.32 -1.77
CA ILE A 58 -2.97 13.54 -2.81
C ILE A 58 -2.10 12.29 -2.97
N ILE A 59 -1.61 11.72 -1.86
CA ILE A 59 -0.81 10.49 -1.86
C ILE A 59 -1.61 9.33 -2.46
N GLY A 60 -2.88 9.17 -2.07
CA GLY A 60 -3.78 8.17 -2.64
C GLY A 60 -3.91 8.33 -4.14
N ILE A 61 -4.22 9.54 -4.63
CA ILE A 61 -4.34 9.83 -6.07
C ILE A 61 -3.05 9.48 -6.82
N ILE A 62 -1.88 9.84 -6.28
CA ILE A 62 -0.58 9.50 -6.89
C ILE A 62 -0.44 7.98 -7.02
N PHE A 63 -0.76 7.23 -5.95
CA PHE A 63 -0.72 5.77 -6.01
C PHE A 63 -1.74 5.18 -7.00
N THR A 64 -2.95 5.74 -7.12
CA THR A 64 -3.93 5.34 -8.15
C THR A 64 -3.35 5.48 -9.54
N ILE A 65 -2.70 6.62 -9.82
CA ILE A 65 -2.12 6.90 -11.14
C ILE A 65 -1.01 5.91 -11.45
N ILE A 66 -0.11 5.67 -10.49
CA ILE A 66 0.98 4.69 -10.65
C ILE A 66 0.41 3.28 -10.88
N ALA A 67 -0.59 2.87 -10.11
CA ALA A 67 -1.21 1.57 -10.24
C ALA A 67 -1.94 1.41 -11.59
N LEU A 68 -2.63 2.46 -12.06
CA LEU A 68 -3.24 2.50 -13.39
C LEU A 68 -2.19 2.37 -14.48
N ILE A 69 -1.07 3.09 -14.40
CA ILE A 69 0.02 2.97 -15.39
C ILE A 69 0.50 1.53 -15.45
N PHE A 70 0.82 0.89 -14.32
CA PHE A 70 1.26 -0.50 -14.33
C PHE A 70 0.19 -1.47 -14.84
N PHE A 71 -1.07 -1.26 -14.47
CA PHE A 71 -2.18 -2.09 -14.92
C PHE A 71 -2.39 -1.98 -16.44
N LEU A 72 -2.45 -0.76 -16.97
CA LEU A 72 -2.60 -0.52 -18.41
C LEU A 72 -1.37 -0.98 -19.19
N SER A 73 -0.15 -0.73 -18.71
CA SER A 73 1.08 -1.23 -19.35
C SER A 73 1.10 -2.75 -19.42
N SER A 74 0.70 -3.43 -18.35
CA SER A 74 0.58 -4.90 -18.32
C SER A 74 -0.42 -5.40 -19.37
N ILE A 75 -1.60 -4.80 -19.45
CA ILE A 75 -2.62 -5.13 -20.47
C ILE A 75 -2.09 -4.89 -21.87
N TRP A 76 -1.42 -3.76 -22.11
CA TRP A 76 -0.93 -3.39 -23.44
C TRP A 76 0.18 -4.35 -23.91
N ILE A 77 1.08 -4.75 -23.01
CA ILE A 77 2.13 -5.74 -23.26
C ILE A 77 1.52 -7.11 -23.55
N PHE A 78 0.58 -7.58 -22.73
CA PHE A 78 -0.05 -8.90 -22.91
C PHE A 78 -0.90 -8.96 -24.18
N ARG A 79 -1.56 -7.85 -24.55
CA ARG A 79 -2.34 -7.79 -25.78
C ARG A 79 -1.48 -7.74 -27.05
N ARG A 80 -0.23 -7.25 -26.95
CA ARG A 80 0.73 -7.26 -28.06
C ARG A 80 1.38 -8.64 -28.28
N SER A 81 1.33 -9.55 -27.30
CA SER A 81 1.97 -10.87 -27.40
C SER A 81 1.10 -11.95 -28.05
N ASN A 82 -0.11 -11.63 -28.54
CA ASN A 82 -0.88 -12.50 -29.42
C ASN A 82 -0.72 -12.05 -30.87
N PRO A 83 0.40 -12.40 -31.56
CA PRO A 83 0.40 -12.35 -33.01
C PRO A 83 -0.67 -13.34 -33.46
N LYS A 84 -1.64 -12.85 -34.24
CA LYS A 84 -2.55 -13.73 -34.96
C LYS A 84 -1.67 -14.63 -35.84
N MET A 85 -1.60 -15.91 -35.49
CA MET A 85 -1.33 -16.93 -36.50
C MET A 85 -2.69 -17.28 -37.07
N ASP A 86 -2.89 -16.77 -38.29
CA ASP A 86 -3.86 -17.19 -39.31
C ASP A 86 -5.36 -16.88 -39.06
#